data_AF-A0A0Q9Q780-F1
#
_entry.id   AF-A0A0Q9Q780-F1
#
_cell.length_a   1.000
_cell.length_b   1.000
_cell.length_c   1.000
_cell.angle_alpha   90.00
_cell.angle_beta   90.00
_cell.angle_gamma   90.00
#
_symmetry.space_group_name_H-M   'P 1'
#
loop_
_entity.id
_entity.type
_entity.pdbx_description
1 polymer ?
#
loop_
_entity_poly.entity_id
_entity_poly.type
_entity_poly.pdbx_seq_one_letter_code
_entity_poly.pdbx_strand_id
1 'polypeptide(L)'
;MVDVLEKQTIYLAGDSTMADYPPTSYPMQGWGNKLHLFIPDSVRIVNKAMCGRSAKSFIEEGRLEEILTVIKQGDYFFIQFGHNDSKEDAERHTSPWSTYHRYLQQYIDGARERRAHPVLISPLCRRHFDNDGLLINTHGDYPRSMEALAVQKKVLFIDLCGRSAVAFKEMGDTKSREWLTWLRPGEHLNYPEGIEDNTHLNEQGAEAVARMVAEAIIKLNLNLG
;
A
#
# COMPACT_ATOMS: atom_id res chain seq x y z
N MET A 1 -19.27 -2.37 34.97
CA MET A 1 -18.79 -1.66 33.77
C MET A 1 -18.14 -2.71 32.91
N VAL A 2 -18.69 -3.00 31.74
CA VAL A 2 -18.02 -3.87 30.77
C VAL A 2 -16.87 -3.04 30.24
N ASP A 3 -15.64 -3.45 30.52
CA ASP A 3 -14.46 -2.88 29.89
C ASP A 3 -14.66 -3.08 28.39
N VAL A 4 -14.98 -2.01 27.65
CA VAL A 4 -14.95 -2.08 26.19
C VAL A 4 -13.47 -2.20 25.87
N LEU A 5 -12.98 -3.43 25.74
CA LEU A 5 -11.63 -3.72 25.31
C LEU A 5 -11.35 -2.84 24.09
N GLU A 6 -10.43 -1.88 24.23
CA GLU A 6 -10.10 -0.98 23.14
C GLU A 6 -9.64 -1.83 21.96
N LYS A 7 -10.35 -1.71 20.83
CA LYS A 7 -10.03 -2.45 19.62
C LYS A 7 -8.61 -2.14 19.18
N GLN A 8 -7.81 -3.19 18.99
CA GLN A 8 -6.52 -3.10 18.31
C GLN A 8 -6.73 -2.41 16.97
N THR A 9 -5.86 -1.45 16.64
CA THR A 9 -5.98 -0.67 15.40
C THR A 9 -4.84 -1.00 14.44
N ILE A 10 -5.17 -1.15 13.15
CA ILE A 10 -4.21 -1.16 12.05
C ILE A 10 -4.23 0.23 11.42
N TYR A 11 -3.13 0.96 11.53
CA TYR A 11 -2.90 2.21 10.81
C TYR A 11 -2.22 1.93 9.48
N LEU A 12 -2.75 2.52 8.40
CA LEU A 12 -2.20 2.35 7.05
C LEU A 12 -1.55 3.65 6.59
N ALA A 13 -0.25 3.62 6.26
CA ALA A 13 0.45 4.71 5.59
C ALA A 13 0.94 4.25 4.21
N GLY A 14 0.56 5.00 3.19
CA GLY A 14 1.00 4.72 1.83
C GLY A 14 0.53 5.74 0.79
N ASP A 15 0.59 5.30 -0.46
CA ASP A 15 0.30 6.12 -1.64
C ASP A 15 -1.12 5.89 -2.20
N SER A 16 -1.34 6.32 -3.45
CA SER A 16 -2.62 6.21 -4.15
C SER A 16 -3.13 4.78 -4.30
N THR A 17 -2.25 3.77 -4.35
CA THR A 17 -2.70 2.37 -4.48
C THR A 17 -3.38 1.85 -3.22
N MET A 18 -3.23 2.54 -2.09
CA MET A 18 -3.81 2.19 -0.80
C MET A 18 -4.88 3.18 -0.32
N ALA A 19 -4.80 4.45 -0.76
CA ALA A 19 -5.64 5.55 -0.29
C ALA A 19 -7.14 5.36 -0.52
N ASP A 20 -7.94 6.04 0.30
CA ASP A 20 -9.37 6.19 0.04
C ASP A 20 -9.59 7.23 -1.07
N TYR A 21 -10.60 7.01 -1.91
CA TYR A 21 -10.94 7.88 -3.03
C TYR A 21 -12.32 8.53 -2.85
N PRO A 22 -12.49 9.79 -3.28
CA PRO A 22 -13.80 10.42 -3.30
C PRO A 22 -14.70 9.80 -4.39
N PRO A 23 -16.02 9.95 -4.28
CA PRO A 23 -16.97 9.45 -5.30
C PRO A 23 -16.68 9.98 -6.72
N THR A 24 -16.06 11.15 -6.84
CA THR A 24 -15.67 11.75 -8.13
C THR A 24 -14.52 11.02 -8.82
N SER A 25 -13.81 10.13 -8.13
CA SER A 25 -12.78 9.26 -8.72
C SER A 25 -13.28 7.84 -8.97
N TYR A 26 -14.51 7.50 -8.60
CA TYR A 26 -15.06 6.16 -8.86
C TYR A 26 -15.02 5.85 -10.38
N PRO A 27 -14.57 4.65 -10.82
CA PRO A 27 -14.36 3.43 -10.02
C PRO A 27 -12.96 3.24 -9.41
N MET A 28 -12.06 4.21 -9.50
CA MET A 28 -10.72 4.13 -8.91
C MET A 28 -10.80 3.95 -7.39
N GLN A 29 -10.03 3.00 -6.86
CA GLN A 29 -10.00 2.64 -5.44
C GLN A 29 -8.59 2.26 -5.00
N GLY A 30 -8.26 2.54 -3.74
CA GLY A 30 -7.09 1.95 -3.09
C GLY A 30 -7.46 0.68 -2.33
N TRP A 31 -6.52 -0.26 -2.23
CA TRP A 31 -6.76 -1.54 -1.55
C TRP A 31 -7.00 -1.37 -0.04
N GLY A 32 -6.46 -0.31 0.57
CA GLY A 32 -6.64 -0.02 2.00
C GLY A 32 -8.12 0.15 2.37
N ASN A 33 -8.91 0.74 1.48
CA ASN A 33 -10.37 0.90 1.64
C ASN A 33 -11.10 -0.46 1.67
N LYS A 34 -10.52 -1.53 1.13
CA LYS A 34 -11.14 -2.87 1.06
C LYS A 34 -10.62 -3.85 2.11
N LEU A 35 -9.59 -3.48 2.87
CA LEU A 35 -8.97 -4.38 3.86
C LEU A 35 -9.97 -4.86 4.93
N HIS A 36 -10.94 -4.02 5.30
CA HIS A 36 -11.97 -4.36 6.30
C HIS A 36 -12.82 -5.58 5.92
N LEU A 37 -12.89 -5.94 4.64
CA LEU A 37 -13.63 -7.13 4.18
C LEU A 37 -12.95 -8.45 4.61
N PHE A 38 -11.68 -8.41 4.98
CA PHE A 38 -10.85 -9.59 5.24
C PHE A 38 -10.23 -9.63 6.64
N ILE A 39 -10.53 -8.62 7.48
CA ILE A 39 -10.00 -8.49 8.83
C ILE A 39 -11.18 -8.63 9.81
N PRO A 40 -10.99 -9.30 10.98
CA PRO A 40 -12.05 -9.41 11.97
C PRO A 40 -12.60 -8.05 12.43
N ASP A 41 -13.91 -7.97 12.66
CA ASP A 41 -14.58 -6.76 13.17
C ASP A 41 -14.07 -6.31 14.55
N SER A 42 -13.34 -7.18 15.27
CA SER A 42 -12.64 -6.86 16.53
C SER A 42 -11.47 -5.88 16.33
N VAL A 43 -10.96 -5.73 15.09
CA VAL A 43 -9.84 -4.87 14.74
C VAL A 43 -10.33 -3.65 13.98
N ARG A 44 -9.88 -2.46 14.38
CA ARG A 44 -10.17 -1.21 13.66
C ARG A 44 -9.13 -0.96 12.58
N ILE A 45 -9.55 -0.52 11.40
CA ILE A 45 -8.64 -0.06 10.34
C ILE A 45 -8.75 1.45 10.21
N VAL A 46 -7.61 2.13 10.22
CA VAL A 46 -7.51 3.58 10.00
C VAL A 46 -6.61 3.83 8.79
N ASN A 47 -7.23 4.10 7.65
CA ASN A 47 -6.51 4.40 6.42
C ASN A 47 -6.05 5.86 6.40
N LYS A 48 -4.73 6.07 6.41
CA LYS A 48 -4.10 7.39 6.31
C LYS A 48 -3.26 7.53 5.05
N ALA A 49 -3.31 6.55 4.15
CA ALA A 49 -2.66 6.63 2.86
C ALA A 49 -3.21 7.81 2.03
N MET A 50 -2.35 8.40 1.21
CA MET A 50 -2.68 9.61 0.46
C MET A 50 -2.08 9.56 -0.94
N CYS A 51 -2.90 9.92 -1.93
CA CYS A 51 -2.51 9.93 -3.33
C CYS A 51 -1.27 10.80 -3.57
N GLY A 52 -0.34 10.28 -4.40
CA GLY A 52 0.86 10.99 -4.82
C GLY A 52 2.00 11.09 -3.80
N ARG A 53 1.85 10.52 -2.59
CA ARG A 53 2.88 10.61 -1.55
C ARG A 53 3.96 9.54 -1.72
N SER A 54 5.18 9.92 -1.36
CA SER A 54 6.35 9.04 -1.19
C SER A 54 6.61 8.81 0.31
N ALA A 55 7.57 7.95 0.65
CA ALA A 55 8.02 7.81 2.05
C ALA A 55 8.58 9.13 2.62
N LYS A 56 9.10 10.00 1.74
CA LYS A 56 9.60 11.33 2.10
C LYS A 56 8.47 12.32 2.31
N SER A 57 7.68 12.58 1.27
CA SER A 57 6.70 13.67 1.29
C SER A 57 5.59 13.45 2.31
N PHE A 58 5.25 12.19 2.61
CA PHE A 58 4.30 11.86 3.68
C PHE A 58 4.79 12.31 5.06
N ILE A 59 6.10 12.23 5.33
CA ILE A 59 6.70 12.76 6.56
C ILE A 59 6.72 14.29 6.52
N GLU A 60 7.20 14.88 5.42
CA GLU A 60 7.36 16.33 5.30
C GLU A 60 6.04 17.09 5.37
N GLU A 61 4.92 16.45 5.01
CA GLU A 61 3.56 16.98 5.17
C GLU A 61 2.96 16.75 6.57
N GLY A 62 3.69 16.17 7.51
CA GLY A 62 3.22 15.91 8.88
C GLY A 62 2.26 14.74 9.04
N ARG A 63 2.02 13.95 7.99
CA ARG A 63 1.06 12.83 8.03
C ARG A 63 1.53 11.66 8.88
N LEU A 64 2.86 11.46 8.96
CA LEU A 64 3.41 10.49 9.91
C LEU A 64 3.07 10.90 11.34
N GLU A 65 3.21 12.19 11.68
CA GLU A 65 2.91 12.70 13.01
C GLU A 65 1.43 12.53 13.38
N GLU A 66 0.51 12.71 12.42
CA GLU A 66 -0.92 12.43 12.66
C GLU A 66 -1.19 10.99 13.14
N ILE A 67 -0.41 10.02 12.66
CA ILE A 67 -0.53 8.62 13.08
C ILE A 67 0.17 8.43 14.42
N LEU A 68 1.40 8.94 14.53
CA LEU A 68 2.22 8.79 15.72
C LEU A 68 1.59 9.45 16.96
N THR A 69 0.81 10.52 16.83
CA THR A 69 0.13 11.13 17.99
C THR A 69 -0.95 10.24 18.63
N VAL A 70 -1.48 9.24 17.90
CA VAL A 70 -2.63 8.44 18.34
C VAL A 70 -2.37 6.94 18.39
N ILE A 71 -1.37 6.44 17.66
CA ILE A 71 -1.00 5.02 17.67
C ILE A 71 -0.43 4.64 19.04
N LYS A 72 -0.83 3.47 19.54
CA LYS A 72 -0.50 3.03 20.90
C LYS A 72 -0.01 1.58 20.94
N GLN A 73 0.32 1.14 22.14
CA GLN A 73 0.83 -0.19 22.39
C GLN A 73 -0.11 -1.26 21.83
N GLY A 74 0.45 -2.20 21.07
CA GLY A 74 -0.29 -3.33 20.49
C GLY A 74 -0.95 -3.05 19.14
N ASP A 75 -1.04 -1.79 18.70
CA ASP A 75 -1.50 -1.47 17.34
C ASP A 75 -0.50 -1.93 16.27
N TYR A 76 -0.96 -2.08 15.04
CA TYR A 76 -0.09 -2.31 13.87
C TYR A 76 0.06 -1.05 13.03
N PHE A 77 1.25 -0.85 12.49
CA PHE A 77 1.52 0.21 11.52
C PHE A 77 2.00 -0.36 10.19
N PHE A 78 1.12 -0.39 9.20
CA PHE A 78 1.43 -0.90 7.86
C PHE A 78 1.92 0.23 6.98
N ILE A 79 3.11 0.06 6.41
CA ILE A 79 3.84 1.10 5.69
C ILE A 79 4.15 0.60 4.28
N GLN A 80 3.59 1.26 3.26
CA GLN A 80 3.80 0.92 1.85
C GLN A 80 4.08 2.15 1.00
N PHE A 81 5.30 2.26 0.49
CA PHE A 81 5.73 3.33 -0.40
C PHE A 81 6.61 2.79 -1.52
N GLY A 82 6.94 3.59 -2.52
CA GLY A 82 7.79 3.19 -3.64
C GLY A 82 7.32 3.71 -4.99
N HIS A 83 6.00 3.85 -5.22
CA HIS A 83 5.48 4.33 -6.53
C HIS A 83 5.94 5.75 -6.86
N ASN A 84 5.97 6.61 -5.84
CA ASN A 84 6.26 8.03 -5.98
C ASN A 84 7.68 8.38 -5.58
N ASP A 85 8.34 7.52 -4.80
CA ASP A 85 9.75 7.65 -4.42
C ASP A 85 10.69 7.65 -5.63
N SER A 86 10.31 6.98 -6.71
CA SER A 86 11.06 6.92 -7.96
C SER A 86 10.87 8.14 -8.87
N LYS A 87 10.03 9.10 -8.49
CA LYS A 87 9.80 10.33 -9.28
C LYS A 87 11.03 11.23 -9.19
N GLU A 88 11.30 12.00 -10.22
CA GLU A 88 12.50 12.84 -10.31
C GLU A 88 12.37 14.17 -9.56
N ASP A 89 11.15 14.57 -9.17
CA ASP A 89 10.95 15.80 -8.43
C ASP A 89 11.53 15.70 -7.01
N ALA A 90 12.13 16.81 -6.59
CA ALA A 90 12.82 16.88 -5.30
C ALA A 90 11.90 16.62 -4.10
N GLU A 91 10.60 16.91 -4.22
CA GLU A 91 9.62 16.73 -3.14
C GLU A 91 9.44 15.24 -2.79
N ARG A 92 9.35 14.38 -3.81
CA ARG A 92 9.04 12.95 -3.61
C ARG A 92 10.24 12.02 -3.73
N HIS A 93 11.27 12.44 -4.47
CA HIS A 93 12.38 11.54 -4.78
C HIS A 93 13.10 11.01 -3.53
N THR A 94 13.29 9.69 -3.49
CA THR A 94 14.24 9.03 -2.59
C THR A 94 15.07 8.01 -3.38
N SER A 95 16.21 7.56 -2.88
CA SER A 95 17.02 6.52 -3.52
C SER A 95 16.90 5.20 -2.74
N PRO A 96 16.64 4.06 -3.40
CA PRO A 96 16.23 2.80 -2.75
C PRO A 96 17.13 2.35 -1.60
N TRP A 97 18.46 2.42 -1.77
CA TRP A 97 19.44 1.90 -0.81
C TRP A 97 20.00 2.95 0.15
N SER A 98 19.44 4.18 0.16
CA SER A 98 19.95 5.27 1.01
C SER A 98 18.83 6.10 1.64
N THR A 99 18.36 7.16 0.96
CA THR A 99 17.37 8.07 1.55
C THR A 99 16.03 7.38 1.77
N TYR A 100 15.63 6.44 0.92
CA TYR A 100 14.44 5.63 1.13
C TYR A 100 14.48 4.87 2.46
N HIS A 101 15.61 4.19 2.74
CA HIS A 101 15.81 3.52 4.03
C HIS A 101 15.76 4.51 5.20
N ARG A 102 16.38 5.69 5.05
CA ARG A 102 16.37 6.73 6.09
C ARG A 102 14.95 7.19 6.42
N TYR A 103 14.09 7.36 5.42
CA TYR A 103 12.71 7.74 5.65
C TYR A 103 11.90 6.60 6.25
N LEU A 104 11.96 5.39 5.67
CA LEU A 104 11.27 4.20 6.23
C LEU A 104 11.67 3.90 7.68
N GLN A 105 12.92 4.16 8.05
CA GLN A 105 13.41 4.02 9.41
C GLN A 105 12.61 4.86 10.42
N GLN A 106 12.21 6.07 10.05
CA GLN A 106 11.45 6.96 10.94
C GLN A 106 10.06 6.39 11.25
N TYR A 107 9.41 5.74 10.28
CA TYR A 107 8.14 5.05 10.52
C TYR A 107 8.30 3.87 11.49
N ILE A 108 9.37 3.08 11.29
CA ILE A 108 9.67 1.91 12.12
C ILE A 108 9.94 2.34 13.57
N ASP A 109 10.79 3.35 13.74
CA ASP A 109 11.20 3.82 15.06
C ASP A 109 10.04 4.51 15.78
N GLY A 110 9.28 5.36 15.08
CA GLY A 110 8.11 6.04 15.63
C GLY A 110 7.05 5.06 16.16
N ALA A 111 6.78 3.97 15.42
CA ALA A 111 5.89 2.91 15.91
C ALA A 111 6.46 2.18 17.14
N ARG A 112 7.75 1.82 17.12
CA ARG A 112 8.39 1.09 18.23
C ARG A 112 8.44 1.90 19.51
N GLU A 113 8.72 3.19 19.43
CA GLU A 113 8.67 4.11 20.57
C GLU A 113 7.30 4.11 21.27
N ARG A 114 6.23 3.90 20.50
CA ARG A 114 4.84 3.79 20.98
C ARG A 114 4.39 2.36 21.25
N ARG A 115 5.33 1.40 21.17
CA ARG A 115 5.11 -0.04 21.35
C ARG A 115 4.07 -0.62 20.39
N ALA A 116 3.93 0.00 19.22
CA ALA A 116 3.19 -0.54 18.10
C ALA A 116 4.09 -1.44 17.24
N HIS A 117 3.46 -2.26 16.39
CA HIS A 117 4.12 -3.25 15.55
C HIS A 117 4.22 -2.73 14.11
N PRO A 118 5.39 -2.23 13.67
CA PRO A 118 5.58 -1.85 12.27
C PRO A 118 5.56 -3.08 11.37
N VAL A 119 5.00 -2.93 10.17
CA VAL A 119 5.01 -3.92 9.10
C VAL A 119 5.31 -3.19 7.79
N LEU A 120 6.40 -3.57 7.12
CA LEU A 120 6.73 -3.04 5.80
C LEU A 120 6.01 -3.85 4.73
N ILE A 121 5.40 -3.17 3.78
CA ILE A 121 4.72 -3.77 2.63
C ILE A 121 5.34 -3.16 1.38
N SER A 122 5.96 -3.99 0.54
CA SER A 122 6.52 -3.51 -0.74
C SER A 122 5.43 -2.84 -1.59
N PRO A 123 5.75 -1.88 -2.47
CA PRO A 123 4.72 -1.27 -3.32
C PRO A 123 4.00 -2.33 -4.17
N LEU A 124 2.70 -2.14 -4.41
CA LEU A 124 1.96 -2.92 -5.39
C LEU A 124 2.72 -2.93 -6.73
N CYS A 125 2.83 -4.08 -7.40
CA CYS A 125 3.47 -4.16 -8.71
C CYS A 125 2.70 -3.28 -9.70
N ARG A 126 3.40 -2.45 -10.48
CA ARG A 126 2.74 -1.72 -11.58
C ARG A 126 2.53 -2.68 -12.75
N ARG A 127 1.34 -2.67 -13.34
CA ARG A 127 1.01 -3.51 -14.47
C ARG A 127 1.67 -2.97 -15.76
N HIS A 128 2.82 -3.50 -16.15
CA HIS A 128 3.49 -3.11 -17.39
C HIS A 128 4.04 -4.33 -18.12
N PHE A 129 3.50 -4.61 -19.29
CA PHE A 129 3.95 -5.73 -20.13
C PHE A 129 4.72 -5.18 -21.34
N ASP A 130 5.81 -5.85 -21.71
CA ASP A 130 6.48 -5.59 -22.99
C ASP A 130 5.74 -6.20 -24.19
N ASN A 131 6.30 -6.00 -25.38
CA ASN A 131 5.74 -6.52 -26.63
C ASN A 131 5.72 -8.06 -26.70
N ASP A 132 6.52 -8.74 -25.87
CA ASP A 132 6.58 -10.20 -25.78
C ASP A 132 5.62 -10.75 -24.70
N GLY A 133 4.86 -9.86 -24.04
CA GLY A 133 3.91 -10.22 -22.99
C GLY A 133 4.55 -10.53 -21.64
N LEU A 134 5.79 -10.08 -21.41
CA LEU A 134 6.48 -10.24 -20.13
C LEU A 134 6.23 -9.03 -19.23
N LEU A 135 5.88 -9.30 -17.97
CA LEU A 135 5.69 -8.25 -16.97
C LEU A 135 7.06 -7.65 -16.56
N ILE A 136 7.24 -6.35 -16.78
CA ILE A 136 8.45 -5.60 -16.50
C ILE A 136 8.42 -5.02 -15.08
N ASN A 137 9.58 -5.07 -14.39
CA ASN A 137 9.77 -4.35 -13.14
C ASN A 137 9.92 -2.84 -13.39
N THR A 138 8.91 -2.04 -13.03
CA THR A 138 8.99 -0.57 -13.12
C THR A 138 9.42 0.11 -11.82
N HIS A 139 9.57 -0.65 -10.73
CA HIS A 139 9.93 -0.13 -9.41
C HIS A 139 11.43 -0.25 -9.12
N GLY A 140 12.22 -0.77 -10.06
CA GLY A 140 13.66 -0.97 -9.86
C GLY A 140 13.94 -1.72 -8.55
N ASP A 141 14.80 -1.12 -7.72
CA ASP A 141 15.26 -1.75 -6.47
C ASP A 141 14.38 -1.47 -5.24
N TYR A 142 13.35 -0.60 -5.28
CA TYR A 142 12.59 -0.24 -4.06
C TYR A 142 11.99 -1.44 -3.32
N PRO A 143 11.35 -2.43 -3.97
CA PRO A 143 10.81 -3.59 -3.26
C PRO A 143 11.91 -4.40 -2.55
N ARG A 144 13.02 -4.63 -3.26
CA ARG A 144 14.16 -5.40 -2.76
C ARG A 144 14.90 -4.67 -1.63
N SER A 145 15.05 -3.35 -1.74
CA SER A 145 15.71 -2.55 -0.72
C SER A 145 14.84 -2.48 0.55
N MET A 146 13.53 -2.33 0.42
CA MET A 146 12.59 -2.40 1.54
C MET A 146 12.65 -3.76 2.26
N GLU A 147 12.69 -4.87 1.52
CA GLU A 147 12.87 -6.21 2.10
C GLU A 147 14.18 -6.31 2.89
N ALA A 148 15.28 -5.84 2.32
CA ALA A 148 16.58 -5.82 2.98
C ALA A 148 16.56 -4.99 4.27
N LEU A 149 15.87 -3.84 4.27
CA LEU A 149 15.66 -3.03 5.47
C LEU A 149 14.82 -3.78 6.51
N ALA A 150 13.75 -4.46 6.10
CA ALA A 150 12.90 -5.24 6.99
C ALA A 150 13.72 -6.32 7.73
N VAL A 151 14.56 -7.05 6.99
CA VAL A 151 15.50 -8.03 7.56
C VAL A 151 16.49 -7.35 8.52
N GLN A 152 17.15 -6.28 8.09
CA GLN A 152 18.13 -5.54 8.90
C GLN A 152 17.51 -5.06 10.21
N LYS A 153 16.28 -4.56 10.16
CA LYS A 153 15.58 -3.96 11.30
C LYS A 153 14.75 -4.95 12.07
N LYS A 154 14.65 -6.22 11.64
CA LYS A 154 13.81 -7.26 12.25
C LYS A 154 12.35 -6.79 12.35
N VAL A 155 11.83 -6.32 11.22
CA VAL A 155 10.43 -5.88 11.05
C VAL A 155 9.76 -6.88 10.12
N LEU A 156 8.46 -7.12 10.33
CA LEU A 156 7.69 -7.99 9.46
C LEU A 156 7.59 -7.38 8.06
N PHE A 157 7.57 -8.25 7.05
CA PHE A 157 7.55 -7.84 5.66
C PHE A 157 6.47 -8.60 4.88
N ILE A 158 5.69 -7.86 4.10
CA ILE A 158 4.74 -8.42 3.13
C ILE A 158 5.23 -8.06 1.73
N ASP A 159 5.66 -9.07 0.97
CA ASP A 159 6.01 -8.94 -0.44
C ASP A 159 4.75 -8.83 -1.32
N LEU A 160 4.11 -7.66 -1.28
CA LEU A 160 2.96 -7.36 -2.13
C LEU A 160 3.36 -7.21 -3.61
N CYS A 161 4.58 -6.74 -3.90
CA CYS A 161 5.07 -6.58 -5.27
C CYS A 161 5.19 -7.95 -5.94
N GLY A 162 5.82 -8.93 -5.30
CA GLY A 162 5.93 -10.29 -5.82
C GLY A 162 4.57 -10.97 -5.97
N ARG A 163 3.69 -10.86 -4.96
CA ARG A 163 2.33 -11.45 -5.00
C ARG A 163 1.48 -10.90 -6.14
N SER A 164 1.44 -9.58 -6.29
CA SER A 164 0.69 -8.92 -7.37
C SER A 164 1.33 -9.17 -8.74
N ALA A 165 2.67 -9.23 -8.82
CA ALA A 165 3.35 -9.60 -10.06
C ALA A 165 3.02 -11.01 -10.53
N VAL A 166 2.92 -11.98 -9.62
CA VAL A 166 2.47 -13.35 -9.93
C VAL A 166 1.04 -13.32 -10.48
N ALA A 167 0.12 -12.65 -9.80
CA ALA A 167 -1.26 -12.55 -10.25
C ALA A 167 -1.38 -11.87 -11.64
N PHE A 168 -0.64 -10.78 -11.88
CA PHE A 168 -0.64 -10.15 -13.19
C PHE A 168 -0.07 -11.06 -14.28
N LYS A 169 1.02 -11.80 -14.01
CA LYS A 169 1.57 -12.78 -14.96
C LYS A 169 0.57 -13.90 -15.28
N GLU A 170 -0.13 -14.41 -14.28
CA GLU A 170 -1.15 -15.46 -14.46
C GLU A 170 -2.37 -14.98 -15.25
N MET A 171 -2.79 -13.73 -15.03
CA MET A 171 -3.88 -13.12 -15.81
C MET A 171 -3.46 -12.74 -17.24
N GLY A 172 -2.19 -12.40 -17.43
CA GLY A 172 -1.68 -11.84 -18.69
C GLY A 172 -2.12 -10.40 -18.94
N ASP A 173 -1.67 -9.81 -20.05
CA ASP A 173 -1.88 -8.40 -20.38
C ASP A 173 -3.37 -8.01 -20.36
N THR A 174 -4.21 -8.74 -21.12
CA THR A 174 -5.58 -8.32 -21.38
C THR A 174 -6.47 -8.46 -20.14
N LYS A 175 -6.48 -9.64 -19.51
CA LYS A 175 -7.34 -9.90 -18.36
C LYS A 175 -6.94 -9.09 -17.13
N SER A 176 -5.64 -8.83 -16.94
CA SER A 176 -5.18 -8.03 -15.79
C SER A 176 -5.77 -6.61 -15.78
N ARG A 177 -6.17 -6.05 -16.92
CA ARG A 177 -6.83 -4.74 -17.01
C ARG A 177 -8.14 -4.68 -16.21
N GLU A 178 -8.80 -5.81 -15.98
CA GLU A 178 -10.02 -5.91 -15.16
C GLU A 178 -9.80 -5.47 -13.70
N TRP A 179 -8.55 -5.43 -13.21
CA TRP A 179 -8.25 -4.95 -11.86
C TRP A 179 -7.89 -3.46 -11.79
N LEU A 180 -7.71 -2.82 -12.94
CA LEU A 180 -7.24 -1.44 -13.03
C LEU A 180 -8.36 -0.50 -13.48
N THR A 181 -8.13 0.79 -13.32
CA THR A 181 -9.00 1.83 -13.88
C THR A 181 -8.74 1.94 -15.38
N TRP A 182 -9.23 0.95 -16.12
CA TRP A 182 -9.23 0.87 -17.58
C TRP A 182 -10.67 0.99 -18.07
N LEU A 183 -10.98 2.11 -18.71
CA LEU A 183 -12.32 2.44 -19.19
C LEU A 183 -12.23 3.02 -20.59
N ARG A 184 -13.13 2.60 -21.47
CA ARG A 184 -13.28 3.20 -22.80
C ARG A 184 -14.06 4.53 -22.69
N PRO A 185 -13.91 5.43 -23.68
CA PRO A 185 -14.77 6.61 -23.78
C PRO A 185 -16.26 6.24 -23.65
N GLY A 186 -16.97 6.96 -22.79
CA GLY A 186 -18.39 6.75 -22.52
C GLY A 186 -18.76 5.61 -21.55
N GLU A 187 -17.82 4.82 -21.04
CA GLU A 187 -18.13 3.72 -20.09
C GLU A 187 -18.48 4.23 -18.67
N HIS A 188 -17.98 5.40 -18.28
CA HIS A 188 -18.24 5.94 -16.93
C HIS A 188 -18.33 7.47 -16.92
N LEU A 189 -19.25 8.02 -16.13
CA LEU A 189 -19.51 9.47 -16.07
C LEU A 189 -18.33 10.28 -15.53
N ASN A 190 -17.55 9.73 -14.60
CA ASN A 190 -16.36 10.38 -14.08
C ASN A 190 -15.18 10.37 -15.08
N TYR A 191 -15.24 9.54 -16.13
CA TYR A 191 -14.19 9.36 -17.13
C TYR A 191 -14.80 9.39 -18.54
N PRO A 192 -15.37 10.53 -18.99
CA PRO A 192 -16.11 10.61 -20.26
C PRO A 192 -15.24 10.25 -21.46
N GLU A 193 -13.96 10.64 -21.44
CA GLU A 193 -12.97 10.33 -22.48
C GLU A 193 -12.30 8.95 -22.30
N GLY A 194 -12.72 8.17 -21.31
CA GLY A 194 -12.04 6.94 -20.91
C GLY A 194 -10.72 7.21 -20.18
N ILE A 195 -10.03 6.13 -19.81
CA ILE A 195 -8.74 6.14 -19.12
C ILE A 195 -8.07 4.77 -19.28
N GLU A 196 -6.75 4.76 -19.50
CA GLU A 196 -5.93 3.54 -19.51
C GLU A 196 -4.87 3.63 -18.40
N ASP A 197 -5.26 3.32 -17.15
CA ASP A 197 -4.39 3.43 -15.99
C ASP A 197 -3.77 2.08 -15.61
N ASN A 198 -2.44 1.98 -15.62
CA ASN A 198 -1.71 0.76 -15.28
C ASN A 198 -1.24 0.67 -13.82
N THR A 199 -1.63 1.64 -12.99
CA THR A 199 -1.22 1.76 -11.58
C THR A 199 -2.42 1.69 -10.64
N HIS A 200 -3.49 2.44 -10.93
CA HIS A 200 -4.58 2.60 -9.98
C HIS A 200 -5.67 1.55 -10.17
N LEU A 201 -5.99 0.88 -9.07
CA LEU A 201 -6.95 -0.20 -9.03
C LEU A 201 -8.37 0.33 -9.22
N ASN A 202 -9.26 -0.51 -9.74
CA ASN A 202 -10.69 -0.34 -9.56
C ASN A 202 -11.18 -1.10 -8.31
N GLU A 203 -12.49 -1.16 -8.09
CA GLU A 203 -13.07 -1.88 -6.96
C GLU A 203 -12.67 -3.36 -6.87
N GLN A 204 -12.71 -4.10 -7.98
CA GLN A 204 -12.34 -5.51 -8.03
C GLN A 204 -10.85 -5.71 -7.74
N GLY A 205 -9.99 -4.88 -8.32
CA GLY A 205 -8.55 -4.93 -8.07
C GLY A 205 -8.19 -4.57 -6.63
N ALA A 206 -8.84 -3.54 -6.07
CA ALA A 206 -8.65 -3.13 -4.68
C ALA A 206 -9.03 -4.26 -3.71
N GLU A 207 -10.14 -4.97 -3.96
CA GLU A 207 -10.53 -6.14 -3.17
C GLU A 207 -9.51 -7.28 -3.31
N ALA A 208 -9.07 -7.59 -4.53
CA ALA A 208 -8.12 -8.67 -4.77
C ALA A 208 -6.78 -8.41 -4.09
N VAL A 209 -6.27 -7.19 -4.15
CA VAL A 209 -5.03 -6.78 -3.49
C VAL A 209 -5.18 -6.77 -1.97
N ALA A 210 -6.31 -6.28 -1.44
CA ALA A 210 -6.59 -6.35 0.00
C ALA A 210 -6.63 -7.79 0.51
N ARG A 211 -7.18 -8.72 -0.27
CA ARG A 211 -7.16 -10.16 0.03
C ARG A 211 -5.74 -10.71 0.08
N MET A 212 -4.87 -10.35 -0.86
CA MET A 212 -3.46 -10.78 -0.86
C MET A 212 -2.73 -10.33 0.41
N VAL A 213 -2.99 -9.11 0.88
CA VAL A 213 -2.44 -8.58 2.12
C VAL A 213 -3.00 -9.35 3.32
N ALA A 214 -4.31 -9.58 3.39
CA ALA A 214 -4.93 -10.36 4.47
C ALA A 214 -4.41 -11.81 4.55
N GLU A 215 -4.23 -12.48 3.41
CA GLU A 215 -3.61 -13.80 3.36
C GLU A 215 -2.15 -13.78 3.83
N ALA A 216 -1.42 -12.70 3.57
CA ALA A 216 -0.06 -12.51 4.08
C ALA A 216 -0.05 -12.30 5.60
N ILE A 217 -0.99 -11.53 6.14
CA ILE A 217 -1.18 -11.33 7.59
C ILE A 217 -1.39 -12.68 8.29
N ILE A 218 -2.27 -13.52 7.75
CA ILE A 218 -2.53 -14.87 8.28
C ILE A 218 -1.26 -15.73 8.24
N LYS A 219 -0.55 -15.75 7.11
CA LYS A 219 0.72 -16.50 6.97
C LYS A 219 1.81 -16.04 7.93
N LEU A 220 1.83 -14.75 8.28
CA LEU A 220 2.76 -14.18 9.26
C LEU A 220 2.34 -14.43 10.71
N ASN A 221 1.18 -15.07 10.95
CA ASN A 221 0.58 -15.26 12.27
C ASN A 221 0.51 -13.96 13.08
N LEU A 222 0.14 -12.87 12.41
CA LEU A 222 -0.08 -11.60 13.09
C LEU A 222 -1.20 -11.77 14.12
N ASN A 223 -0.90 -11.43 15.36
CA ASN A 223 -1.89 -11.46 16.44
C ASN A 223 -2.84 -10.28 16.28
N LEU A 224 -3.89 -10.52 15.50
CA LEU A 224 -5.06 -9.68 15.35
C LEU A 224 -6.13 -10.26 16.26
N GLY A 225 -6.53 -9.48 17.27
CA GLY A 225 -7.29 -9.90 18.47
C GLY A 225 -8.39 -10.95 18.28
#